data_AF-A0A4S8LXY5-F1
#
_entry.id   AF-A0A4S8LXY5-F1
#
_cell.length_a   1.000
_cell.length_b   1.000
_cell.length_c   1.000
_cell.angle_alpha   90.00
_cell.angle_beta   90.00
_cell.angle_gamma   90.00
#
_symmetry.space_group_name_H-M   'P 1'
#
loop_
_entity.id
_entity.type
_entity.pdbx_description
1 polymer ?
#
loop_
_entity_poly.entity_id
_entity_poly.type
_entity_poly.pdbx_seq_one_letter_code
_entity_poly.pdbx_strand_id
1 'polypeptide(L)'
;IDREAAIDQEEPVYDSGSDAEPDPELQIKRKRKKGKSPLETWDQDFLTYFIATTKCRRIPWNIFFSNESKMSLFTAPPGSRCCDNCQPEDFPVEVVTLEMPYPTRIGRSAKPSEDLQDAISAALRAWRSQTIDRDYPGQRMVTSRKILSDDVIRKIVERPSAVSQHGTEVFYHIIPWQWGVFKYGTEVVDIVRHQVSLFPDPNQVAREEQERERAYQRLLEAARKQERTQLVSFFEECWDEMYNLESGETIIVGRGKNK
;
A
#
# COMPACT_ATOMS: atom_id res chain seq x y z
N ILE A 1 34.41 -15.09 11.48
CA ILE A 1 33.06 -15.27 12.06
C ILE A 1 32.12 -15.32 10.88
N ASP A 2 31.99 -16.54 10.35
CA ASP A 2 31.16 -16.86 9.20
C ASP A 2 29.69 -16.89 9.62
N ARG A 3 28.84 -16.25 8.82
CA ARG A 3 27.38 -16.30 8.95
C ARG A 3 26.80 -16.52 7.57
N GLU A 4 27.00 -17.73 7.04
CA GLU A 4 26.15 -18.28 6.00
C GLU A 4 24.97 -18.95 6.70
N ALA A 5 23.84 -18.24 6.75
CA ALA A 5 22.57 -18.83 7.16
C ALA A 5 21.99 -19.57 5.95
N ALA A 6 22.09 -20.89 5.99
CA ALA A 6 21.36 -21.79 5.11
C ALA A 6 19.85 -21.50 5.21
N ILE A 7 19.22 -21.29 4.06
CA ILE A 7 17.76 -21.24 3.95
C ILE A 7 17.32 -22.68 3.73
N ASP A 8 16.98 -23.38 4.82
CA ASP A 8 16.20 -24.61 4.79
C ASP A 8 14.81 -24.28 4.21
N GLN A 9 14.53 -24.75 3.00
CA GLN A 9 13.16 -24.83 2.51
C GLN A 9 12.62 -26.19 2.91
N GLU A 10 11.74 -26.21 3.91
CA GLU A 10 10.93 -27.38 4.23
C GLU A 10 10.08 -27.75 3.00
N GLU A 11 10.36 -28.91 2.41
CA GLU A 11 9.50 -29.50 1.39
C GLU A 11 8.15 -29.89 2.03
N PRO A 12 7.00 -29.46 1.48
CA PRO A 12 5.72 -29.99 1.94
C PRO A 12 5.59 -31.46 1.53
N VAL A 13 5.53 -32.33 2.55
CA VAL A 13 5.14 -33.73 2.44
C VAL A 13 3.71 -33.78 1.87
N TYR A 14 3.56 -34.34 0.67
CA TYR A 14 2.24 -34.61 0.08
C TYR A 14 1.70 -35.91 0.68
N ASP A 15 0.77 -35.79 1.62
CA ASP A 15 -0.05 -36.91 2.08
C ASP A 15 -0.92 -37.40 0.91
N SER A 16 -0.60 -38.59 0.41
CA SER A 16 -1.31 -39.25 -0.68
C SER A 16 -2.40 -40.13 -0.09
N GLY A 17 -3.65 -39.65 -0.11
CA GLY A 17 -4.81 -40.51 0.12
C GLY A 17 -6.07 -39.78 0.55
N SER A 18 -6.84 -39.25 -0.39
CA SER A 18 -8.30 -39.42 -0.35
C SER A 18 -8.92 -39.10 -1.72
N ASP A 19 -9.59 -40.10 -2.27
CA ASP A 19 -10.41 -40.01 -3.47
C ASP A 19 -11.62 -39.12 -3.19
N ALA A 20 -11.58 -37.89 -3.69
CA ALA A 20 -12.76 -37.04 -3.83
C ALA A 20 -12.77 -36.48 -5.25
N GLU A 21 -13.80 -36.83 -6.02
CA GLU A 21 -14.00 -36.36 -7.39
C GLU A 21 -14.04 -34.82 -7.46
N PRO A 22 -13.30 -34.18 -8.40
CA PRO A 22 -13.32 -32.74 -8.50
C PRO A 22 -14.47 -32.23 -9.40
N ASP A 23 -15.32 -31.42 -8.78
CA ASP A 23 -16.33 -30.54 -9.39
C ASP A 23 -15.72 -29.67 -10.53
N PRO A 24 -16.29 -29.67 -11.75
CA PRO A 24 -15.66 -29.06 -12.93
C PRO A 24 -15.76 -27.52 -13.01
N GLU A 25 -16.41 -26.80 -12.09
CA GLU A 25 -16.72 -25.37 -12.29
C GLU A 25 -15.81 -24.33 -11.60
N LEU A 26 -14.73 -24.73 -10.93
CA LEU A 26 -13.75 -23.81 -10.32
C LEU A 26 -12.33 -23.95 -10.86
N GLN A 27 -12.17 -24.06 -12.18
CA GLN A 27 -10.87 -23.87 -12.83
C GLN A 27 -10.61 -22.39 -13.15
N ILE A 28 -10.41 -21.59 -12.09
CA ILE A 28 -9.64 -20.35 -12.22
C ILE A 28 -8.25 -20.78 -12.68
N LYS A 29 -7.96 -20.60 -13.98
CA LYS A 29 -6.65 -20.82 -14.59
C LYS A 29 -5.60 -20.00 -13.84
N ARG A 30 -5.05 -20.55 -12.76
CA ARG A 30 -3.77 -20.11 -12.20
C ARG A 30 -2.79 -20.32 -13.33
N LYS A 31 -2.45 -19.23 -14.04
CA LYS A 31 -1.31 -19.24 -14.98
C LYS A 31 -0.13 -19.72 -14.15
N ARG A 32 0.24 -21.01 -14.31
CA ARG A 32 1.50 -21.53 -13.79
C ARG A 32 2.56 -20.57 -14.35
N LYS A 33 3.21 -19.81 -13.47
CA LYS A 33 4.39 -19.01 -13.87
C LYS A 33 5.28 -20.02 -14.57
N LYS A 34 5.57 -19.82 -15.86
CA LYS A 34 6.52 -20.67 -16.57
C LYS A 34 7.77 -20.69 -15.71
N GLY A 35 8.21 -21.88 -15.29
CA GLY A 35 9.47 -22.02 -14.58
C GLY A 35 10.55 -21.36 -15.42
N LYS A 36 11.38 -20.54 -14.79
CA LYS A 36 12.51 -19.93 -15.49
C LYS A 36 13.41 -21.06 -16.00
N SER A 37 13.88 -20.92 -17.22
CA SER A 37 14.88 -21.86 -17.74
C SER A 37 16.14 -21.81 -16.86
N PRO A 38 16.94 -22.88 -16.81
CA PRO A 38 18.19 -22.87 -16.04
C PRO A 38 19.11 -21.71 -16.40
N LEU A 39 19.12 -21.31 -17.68
CA LEU A 39 19.89 -20.15 -18.16
C LEU A 39 19.33 -18.83 -17.61
N GLU A 40 18.01 -18.64 -17.62
CA GLU A 40 17.38 -17.43 -17.06
C GLU A 40 17.58 -17.31 -15.55
N THR A 41 17.59 -18.43 -14.83
CA THR A 41 17.90 -18.46 -13.39
C THR A 41 19.36 -18.08 -13.17
N TRP A 42 20.27 -18.67 -13.93
CA TRP A 42 21.70 -18.35 -13.88
C TRP A 42 21.96 -16.86 -14.16
N ASP A 43 21.40 -16.30 -15.23
CA ASP A 43 21.53 -14.88 -15.56
C ASP A 43 20.99 -13.99 -14.43
N GLN A 44 19.85 -14.35 -13.84
CA GLN A 44 19.26 -13.60 -12.74
C GLN A 44 20.13 -13.65 -11.49
N ASP A 45 20.72 -14.79 -11.16
CA ASP A 45 21.56 -14.96 -9.98
C ASP A 45 22.82 -14.08 -10.09
N PHE A 46 23.45 -14.04 -11.26
CA PHE A 46 24.61 -13.18 -11.50
C PHE A 46 24.26 -11.69 -11.57
N LEU A 47 23.09 -11.33 -12.10
CA LEU A 47 22.59 -9.96 -12.03
C LEU A 47 22.35 -9.54 -10.57
N THR A 48 21.76 -10.43 -9.77
CA THR A 48 21.52 -10.20 -8.34
C THR A 48 22.85 -10.06 -7.59
N TYR A 49 23.81 -10.93 -7.88
CA TYR A 49 25.17 -10.84 -7.33
C TYR A 49 25.86 -9.53 -7.73
N PHE A 50 25.74 -9.10 -8.99
CA PHE A 50 26.26 -7.82 -9.45
C PHE A 50 25.69 -6.62 -8.70
N ILE A 51 24.38 -6.64 -8.40
CA ILE A 51 23.73 -5.55 -7.66
C ILE A 51 24.15 -5.56 -6.19
N ALA A 52 24.15 -6.73 -5.56
CA ALA A 52 24.35 -6.91 -4.13
C ALA A 52 25.82 -6.93 -3.67
N THR A 53 26.77 -7.11 -4.59
CA THR A 53 28.19 -7.18 -4.22
C THR A 53 28.70 -5.85 -3.68
N THR A 54 29.44 -5.93 -2.57
CA THR A 54 30.24 -4.83 -2.00
C THR A 54 31.69 -4.86 -2.49
N LYS A 55 32.08 -5.92 -3.18
CA LYS A 55 33.42 -6.08 -3.79
C LYS A 55 33.42 -5.49 -5.21
N CYS A 56 34.54 -5.59 -5.92
CA CYS A 56 34.64 -5.13 -7.31
C CYS A 56 33.52 -5.71 -8.18
N ARG A 57 32.77 -4.82 -8.87
CA ARG A 57 31.66 -5.21 -9.75
C ARG A 57 32.07 -6.02 -10.98
N ARG A 58 33.38 -6.12 -11.27
CA ARG A 58 33.91 -6.99 -12.33
C ARG A 58 33.92 -8.47 -11.95
N ILE A 59 33.92 -8.80 -10.65
CA ILE A 59 34.03 -10.18 -10.17
C ILE A 59 32.84 -11.05 -10.63
N PRO A 60 31.56 -10.64 -10.44
CA PRO A 60 30.42 -11.42 -10.93
C PRO A 60 30.52 -11.73 -12.43
N TRP A 61 30.91 -10.74 -13.24
CA TRP A 61 31.05 -10.92 -14.68
C TRP A 61 32.27 -11.76 -15.07
N ASN A 62 33.37 -11.65 -14.33
CA ASN A 62 34.54 -12.50 -14.55
C ASN A 62 34.21 -13.97 -14.31
N ILE A 63 33.44 -14.28 -13.27
CA ILE A 63 32.99 -15.64 -12.98
C ILE A 63 31.99 -16.10 -14.04
N PHE A 64 30.98 -15.27 -14.35
CA PHE A 64 29.94 -15.57 -15.33
C PHE A 64 30.52 -15.93 -16.70
N PHE A 65 31.46 -15.13 -17.21
CA PHE A 65 32.12 -15.38 -18.49
C PHE A 65 33.35 -16.28 -18.40
N SER A 66 33.71 -16.74 -17.20
CA SER A 66 34.94 -17.48 -16.92
C SER A 66 36.18 -16.78 -17.49
N ASN A 67 36.30 -15.47 -17.24
CA ASN A 67 37.39 -14.64 -17.78
C ASN A 67 38.75 -14.97 -17.15
N GLU A 68 38.79 -15.65 -16.00
CA GLU A 68 40.03 -16.05 -15.34
C GLU A 68 40.85 -17.05 -16.17
N SER A 69 40.18 -17.88 -16.99
CA SER A 69 40.84 -18.80 -17.92
C SER A 69 41.14 -18.17 -19.28
N LYS A 70 40.69 -16.94 -19.52
CA LYS A 70 40.89 -16.22 -20.78
C LYS A 70 42.08 -15.27 -20.64
N MET A 71 43.00 -15.31 -21.60
CA MET A 71 44.11 -14.35 -21.66
C MET A 71 43.55 -12.94 -21.87
N SER A 72 43.89 -12.00 -20.99
CA SER A 72 43.50 -10.60 -21.18
C SER A 72 44.25 -10.04 -22.39
N LEU A 73 43.54 -9.92 -23.53
CA LEU A 73 44.12 -9.40 -24.77
C LEU A 73 44.52 -7.92 -24.69
N PHE A 74 44.02 -7.21 -23.68
CA PHE A 74 44.27 -5.79 -23.49
C PHE A 74 44.73 -5.55 -22.05
N THR A 75 45.86 -4.86 -21.90
CA THR A 75 46.29 -4.28 -20.63
C THR A 75 45.44 -3.04 -20.37
N ALA A 76 44.96 -2.89 -19.14
CA ALA A 76 44.20 -1.71 -18.75
C ALA A 76 45.09 -0.45 -18.93
N PRO A 77 44.63 0.58 -19.65
CA PRO A 77 45.42 1.80 -19.81
C PRO A 77 45.63 2.49 -18.45
N PRO A 78 46.78 3.16 -18.25
CA PRO A 78 47.05 3.87 -17.01
C PRO A 78 45.97 4.92 -16.75
N GLY A 79 45.42 4.92 -15.53
CA GLY A 79 44.33 5.82 -15.15
C GLY A 79 42.91 5.32 -15.47
N SER A 80 42.75 4.07 -15.97
CA SER A 80 41.41 3.52 -16.20
C SER A 80 40.65 3.36 -14.88
N ARG A 81 39.40 3.82 -14.84
CA ARG A 81 38.50 3.61 -13.71
C ARG A 81 38.04 2.15 -13.64
N CYS A 82 37.89 1.62 -12.42
CA CYS A 82 37.52 0.23 -12.18
C CYS A 82 36.00 0.04 -12.12
N CYS A 83 35.37 0.51 -11.03
CA CYS A 83 33.92 0.55 -10.78
C CYS A 83 33.65 1.43 -9.55
N ASP A 84 32.40 1.75 -9.29
CA ASP A 84 31.90 2.47 -8.11
C ASP A 84 32.32 1.84 -6.78
N ASN A 85 32.30 0.50 -6.66
CA ASN A 85 32.74 -0.17 -5.43
C ASN A 85 34.26 -0.04 -5.17
N CYS A 86 35.08 0.09 -6.22
CA CYS A 86 36.53 0.22 -6.08
C CYS A 86 36.99 1.67 -5.95
N GLN A 87 36.25 2.61 -6.54
CA GLN A 87 36.60 4.02 -6.59
C GLN A 87 35.35 4.87 -6.32
N PRO A 88 34.75 4.80 -5.12
CA PRO A 88 33.48 5.47 -4.84
C PRO A 88 33.53 6.99 -5.07
N GLU A 89 34.68 7.61 -4.81
CA GLU A 89 34.92 9.05 -5.01
C GLU A 89 34.80 9.48 -6.48
N ASP A 90 35.07 8.56 -7.42
CA ASP A 90 34.96 8.83 -8.86
C ASP A 90 33.51 8.68 -9.39
N PHE A 91 32.59 8.19 -8.55
CA PHE A 91 31.18 7.92 -8.87
C PHE A 91 30.25 8.60 -7.86
N PRO A 92 30.13 9.94 -7.90
CA PRO A 92 29.21 10.66 -7.02
C PRO A 92 27.78 10.19 -7.28
N VAL A 93 27.12 9.69 -6.22
CA VAL A 93 25.71 9.28 -6.29
C VAL A 93 24.85 10.54 -6.19
N GLU A 94 24.31 11.00 -7.31
CA GLU A 94 23.32 12.06 -7.31
C GLU A 94 22.05 11.56 -6.61
N VAL A 95 21.72 12.14 -5.47
CA VAL A 95 20.45 11.87 -4.78
C VAL A 95 19.34 12.59 -5.54
N VAL A 96 18.77 11.91 -6.52
CA VAL A 96 17.59 12.41 -7.24
C VAL A 96 16.36 12.20 -6.35
N THR A 97 15.90 13.26 -5.69
CA THR A 97 14.61 13.28 -5.01
C THR A 97 13.50 13.40 -6.04
N LEU A 98 12.84 12.28 -6.35
CA LEU A 98 11.64 12.27 -7.17
C LEU A 98 10.43 12.61 -6.28
N GLU A 99 10.00 13.86 -6.31
CA GLU A 99 8.69 14.24 -5.78
C GLU A 99 7.61 13.72 -6.73
N MET A 100 6.90 12.67 -6.31
CA MET A 100 5.68 12.22 -6.98
C MET A 100 4.48 12.79 -6.20
N PRO A 101 3.98 13.99 -6.54
CA PRO A 101 2.84 14.60 -5.85
C PRO A 101 1.56 13.76 -5.96
N TYR A 102 1.52 12.82 -6.92
CA TYR A 102 0.38 11.97 -7.17
C TYR A 102 0.77 10.48 -7.10
N PRO A 103 -0.06 9.64 -6.48
CA PRO A 103 0.16 8.20 -6.51
C PRO A 103 0.02 7.70 -7.94
N THR A 104 1.15 7.31 -8.55
CA THR A 104 1.15 6.62 -9.87
C THR A 104 0.45 5.26 -9.81
N ARG A 105 0.23 4.73 -8.60
CA ARG A 105 -0.56 3.53 -8.31
C ARG A 105 -1.43 3.77 -7.09
N ILE A 106 -2.75 3.65 -7.27
CA ILE A 106 -3.68 3.61 -6.15
C ILE A 106 -3.58 2.22 -5.49
N GLY A 107 -3.70 2.19 -4.16
CA GLY A 107 -3.76 0.96 -3.37
C GLY A 107 -4.89 0.04 -3.83
N ARG A 108 -4.83 -1.24 -3.47
CA ARG A 108 -5.91 -2.18 -3.78
C ARG A 108 -7.16 -1.79 -3.00
N SER A 109 -8.10 -1.09 -3.65
CA SER A 109 -9.43 -0.86 -3.07
C SER A 109 -10.25 -2.14 -3.14
N ALA A 110 -11.20 -2.29 -2.21
CA ALA A 110 -12.21 -3.33 -2.31
C ALA A 110 -12.98 -3.17 -3.63
N LYS A 111 -13.42 -4.29 -4.20
CA LYS A 111 -14.25 -4.27 -5.40
C LYS A 111 -15.61 -3.65 -5.02
N PRO A 112 -16.10 -2.62 -5.74
CA PRO A 112 -17.39 -2.02 -5.44
C PRO A 112 -18.53 -3.04 -5.64
N SER A 113 -19.65 -2.83 -4.94
CA SER A 113 -20.86 -3.64 -5.11
C SER A 113 -21.38 -3.57 -6.56
N GLU A 114 -22.04 -4.62 -7.02
CA GLU A 114 -22.59 -4.68 -8.38
C GLU A 114 -23.66 -3.60 -8.59
N ASP A 115 -24.53 -3.39 -7.60
CA ASP A 115 -25.55 -2.34 -7.63
C ASP A 115 -24.96 -0.93 -7.81
N LEU A 116 -23.87 -0.60 -7.09
CA LEU A 116 -23.18 0.67 -7.25
C LEU A 116 -22.54 0.78 -8.65
N GLN A 117 -21.96 -0.30 -9.14
CA GLN A 117 -21.35 -0.32 -10.48
C GLN A 117 -22.38 -0.06 -11.58
N ASP A 118 -23.54 -0.68 -11.47
CA ASP A 118 -24.65 -0.52 -12.41
C ASP A 118 -25.27 0.87 -12.32
N ALA A 119 -25.48 1.38 -11.10
CA ALA A 119 -25.99 2.74 -10.87
C ALA A 119 -25.06 3.81 -11.47
N ILE A 120 -23.75 3.71 -11.24
CA ILE A 120 -22.76 4.62 -11.85
C ILE A 120 -22.76 4.47 -13.37
N SER A 121 -22.77 3.23 -13.89
CA SER A 121 -22.76 2.98 -15.33
C SER A 121 -23.99 3.59 -16.01
N ALA A 122 -25.18 3.43 -15.43
CA ALA A 122 -26.42 3.99 -15.93
C ALA A 122 -26.40 5.52 -15.89
N ALA A 123 -25.99 6.11 -14.76
CA ALA A 123 -25.91 7.56 -14.58
C ALA A 123 -24.94 8.21 -15.58
N LEU A 124 -23.75 7.63 -15.76
CA LEU A 124 -22.76 8.15 -16.70
C LEU A 124 -23.20 8.01 -18.16
N ARG A 125 -23.91 6.93 -18.51
CA ARG A 125 -24.48 6.78 -19.86
C ARG A 125 -25.60 7.79 -20.13
N ALA A 126 -26.46 8.04 -19.13
CA ALA A 126 -27.52 9.05 -19.23
C ALA A 126 -26.94 10.46 -19.37
N TRP A 127 -25.98 10.81 -18.50
CA TRP A 127 -25.25 12.09 -18.57
C TRP A 127 -24.58 12.25 -19.94
N ARG A 128 -23.90 11.22 -20.43
CA ARG A 128 -23.23 11.24 -21.74
C ARG A 128 -24.18 11.56 -22.89
N SER A 129 -25.42 11.06 -22.85
CA SER A 129 -26.44 11.39 -23.86
C SER A 129 -26.90 12.85 -23.71
N GLN A 130 -27.20 13.29 -22.49
CA GLN A 130 -27.63 14.67 -22.20
C GLN A 130 -26.56 15.71 -22.60
N THR A 131 -25.28 15.42 -22.37
CA THR A 131 -24.17 16.32 -22.71
C THR A 131 -24.04 16.54 -24.21
N ILE A 132 -24.37 15.54 -25.04
CA ILE A 132 -24.38 15.72 -26.50
C ILE A 132 -25.52 16.64 -26.91
N ASP A 133 -26.71 16.42 -26.38
CA ASP A 133 -27.88 17.25 -26.72
C ASP A 133 -27.68 18.70 -26.26
N ARG A 134 -27.00 18.89 -25.11
CA ARG A 134 -26.69 20.19 -24.50
C ARG A 134 -25.58 20.95 -25.25
N ASP A 135 -24.41 20.34 -25.40
CA ASP A 135 -23.20 21.05 -25.84
C ASP A 135 -22.98 20.98 -27.35
N TYR A 136 -23.66 20.05 -28.02
CA TYR A 136 -23.45 19.71 -29.40
C TYR A 136 -24.77 19.50 -30.16
N PRO A 137 -25.73 20.45 -30.09
CA PRO A 137 -27.04 20.28 -30.71
C PRO A 137 -26.92 20.23 -32.24
N GLY A 138 -27.59 19.25 -32.86
CA GLY A 138 -27.76 19.15 -34.31
C GLY A 138 -26.52 18.71 -35.11
N GLN A 139 -25.37 18.51 -34.46
CA GLN A 139 -24.18 17.98 -35.13
C GLN A 139 -24.09 16.45 -35.08
N ARG A 140 -23.47 15.86 -36.10
CA ARG A 140 -23.26 14.39 -36.19
C ARG A 140 -21.80 13.96 -36.02
N MET A 141 -20.88 14.90 -35.92
CA MET A 141 -19.43 14.61 -35.90
C MET A 141 -18.94 14.13 -34.53
N VAL A 142 -19.33 14.79 -33.44
CA VAL A 142 -18.99 14.33 -32.09
C VAL A 142 -20.10 13.40 -31.62
N THR A 143 -19.76 12.13 -31.44
CA THR A 143 -20.67 11.14 -30.87
C THR A 143 -20.55 11.10 -29.35
N SER A 144 -21.61 10.67 -28.67
CA SER A 144 -21.65 10.47 -27.21
C SER A 144 -20.44 9.65 -26.72
N ARG A 145 -20.13 8.54 -27.39
CA ARG A 145 -18.97 7.69 -27.09
C ARG A 145 -17.61 8.38 -27.25
N LYS A 146 -17.51 9.44 -28.07
CA LYS A 146 -16.27 10.21 -28.25
C LYS A 146 -16.00 11.13 -27.06
N ILE A 147 -17.06 11.64 -26.42
CA ILE A 147 -16.95 12.44 -25.19
C ILE A 147 -16.52 11.53 -24.03
N LEU A 148 -17.26 10.44 -23.80
CA LEU A 148 -17.01 9.50 -22.72
C LEU A 148 -17.15 8.07 -23.23
N SER A 149 -16.02 7.40 -23.46
CA SER A 149 -16.01 6.03 -23.99
C SER A 149 -16.45 5.01 -22.95
N ASP A 150 -16.99 3.87 -23.40
CA ASP A 150 -17.41 2.80 -22.50
C ASP A 150 -16.23 2.22 -21.68
N ASP A 151 -15.01 2.30 -22.22
CA ASP A 151 -13.79 1.93 -21.51
C ASP A 151 -13.47 2.86 -20.33
N VAL A 152 -13.67 4.17 -20.52
CA VAL A 152 -13.49 5.15 -19.44
C VAL A 152 -14.56 4.97 -18.38
N ILE A 153 -15.82 4.75 -18.79
CA ILE A 153 -16.93 4.43 -17.88
C ILE A 153 -16.56 3.19 -17.05
N ARG A 154 -16.14 2.10 -17.69
CA ARG A 154 -15.72 0.87 -17.00
C ARG A 154 -14.62 1.15 -15.97
N LYS A 155 -13.59 1.92 -16.34
CA LYS A 155 -12.49 2.26 -15.40
C LYS A 155 -12.95 3.10 -14.22
N ILE A 156 -13.91 4.01 -14.42
CA ILE A 156 -14.51 4.82 -13.35
C ILE A 156 -15.32 3.90 -12.42
N VAL A 157 -16.14 3.04 -13.00
CA VAL A 157 -17.03 2.08 -12.31
C VAL A 157 -16.24 1.06 -11.49
N GLU A 158 -15.09 0.61 -11.98
CA GLU A 158 -14.19 -0.27 -11.23
C GLU A 158 -13.60 0.39 -9.98
N ARG A 159 -13.55 1.74 -9.93
CA ARG A 159 -12.77 2.52 -8.95
C ARG A 159 -13.48 3.80 -8.48
N PRO A 160 -14.73 3.71 -7.98
CA PRO A 160 -15.50 4.90 -7.62
C PRO A 160 -14.85 5.69 -6.49
N SER A 161 -14.26 5.02 -5.50
CA SER A 161 -13.58 5.67 -4.37
C SER A 161 -12.41 6.54 -4.81
N ALA A 162 -11.64 6.09 -5.81
CA ALA A 162 -10.52 6.86 -6.34
C ALA A 162 -10.98 8.15 -7.01
N VAL A 163 -12.09 8.09 -7.75
CA VAL A 163 -12.68 9.26 -8.40
C VAL A 163 -13.24 10.23 -7.36
N SER A 164 -13.92 9.72 -6.31
CA SER A 164 -14.44 10.56 -5.23
C SER A 164 -13.34 11.27 -4.42
N GLN A 165 -12.24 10.55 -4.11
CA GLN A 165 -11.13 11.02 -3.29
C GLN A 165 -10.19 11.98 -4.03
N HIS A 166 -9.78 11.63 -5.26
CA HIS A 166 -8.81 12.42 -6.03
C HIS A 166 -9.47 13.46 -6.94
N GLY A 167 -10.80 13.42 -7.09
CA GLY A 167 -11.52 14.38 -7.92
C GLY A 167 -11.06 14.35 -9.37
N THR A 168 -10.85 15.52 -9.97
CA THR A 168 -10.47 15.67 -11.38
C THR A 168 -9.06 15.18 -11.68
N GLU A 169 -8.17 15.15 -10.69
CA GLU A 169 -6.78 14.69 -10.85
C GLU A 169 -6.69 13.23 -11.27
N VAL A 170 -7.73 12.44 -10.95
CA VAL A 170 -7.85 11.04 -11.37
C VAL A 170 -7.77 10.91 -12.91
N PHE A 171 -8.21 11.92 -13.65
CA PHE A 171 -8.27 11.88 -15.11
C PHE A 171 -6.94 12.21 -15.80
N TYR A 172 -5.96 12.74 -15.07
CA TYR A 172 -4.60 12.93 -15.58
C TYR A 172 -3.78 11.63 -15.49
N HIS A 173 -3.81 10.99 -14.32
CA HIS A 173 -2.80 9.99 -13.98
C HIS A 173 -3.34 8.55 -13.90
N ILE A 174 -4.62 8.37 -13.56
CA ILE A 174 -5.17 7.05 -13.21
C ILE A 174 -6.13 6.55 -14.28
N ILE A 175 -7.04 7.41 -14.73
CA ILE A 175 -8.00 7.15 -15.79
C ILE A 175 -7.79 8.20 -16.88
N PRO A 176 -6.73 8.10 -17.70
CA PRO A 176 -6.42 9.12 -18.71
C PRO A 176 -7.63 9.42 -19.60
N TRP A 177 -8.22 10.61 -19.40
CA TRP A 177 -9.42 11.05 -20.09
C TRP A 177 -9.37 12.57 -20.30
N GLN A 178 -8.97 12.97 -21.51
CA GLN A 178 -8.72 14.37 -21.86
C GLN A 178 -9.94 15.28 -21.64
N TRP A 179 -11.15 14.83 -21.99
CA TRP A 179 -12.34 15.63 -21.78
C TRP A 179 -12.68 15.85 -20.30
N GLY A 180 -12.32 14.90 -19.44
CA GLY A 180 -12.45 15.02 -17.99
C GLY A 180 -11.53 16.10 -17.44
N VAL A 181 -10.29 16.12 -17.91
CA VAL A 181 -9.30 17.13 -17.55
C VAL A 181 -9.78 18.54 -17.93
N PHE A 182 -10.26 18.73 -19.16
CA PHE A 182 -10.51 20.07 -19.68
C PHE A 182 -11.89 20.65 -19.40
N LYS A 183 -12.93 19.81 -19.32
CA LYS A 183 -14.31 20.33 -19.35
C LYS A 183 -15.29 19.60 -18.44
N TYR A 184 -15.30 18.28 -18.46
CA TYR A 184 -16.39 17.49 -17.87
C TYR A 184 -16.02 16.75 -16.58
N GLY A 185 -14.78 16.87 -16.10
CA GLY A 185 -14.31 16.06 -14.98
C GLY A 185 -15.07 16.34 -13.69
N THR A 186 -15.39 17.60 -13.41
CA THR A 186 -16.16 17.99 -12.22
C THR A 186 -17.56 17.37 -12.25
N GLU A 187 -18.29 17.50 -13.36
CA GLU A 187 -19.63 16.91 -13.52
C GLU A 187 -19.60 15.38 -13.30
N VAL A 188 -18.62 14.68 -13.88
CA VAL A 188 -18.48 13.23 -13.72
C VAL A 188 -18.12 12.84 -12.28
N VAL A 189 -17.21 13.59 -11.65
CA VAL A 189 -16.84 13.38 -10.23
C VAL A 189 -18.05 13.56 -9.32
N ASP A 190 -18.86 14.59 -9.58
CA ASP A 190 -20.05 14.87 -8.77
C ASP A 190 -21.13 13.79 -8.94
N ILE A 191 -21.33 13.28 -10.17
CA ILE A 191 -22.19 12.12 -10.41
C ILE A 191 -21.70 10.90 -9.62
N VAL A 192 -20.40 10.60 -9.67
CA VAL A 192 -19.84 9.45 -8.96
C VAL A 192 -19.98 9.63 -7.45
N ARG A 193 -19.67 10.81 -6.90
CA ARG A 193 -19.85 11.12 -5.47
C ARG A 193 -21.30 10.96 -5.04
N HIS A 194 -22.23 11.44 -5.85
CA HIS A 194 -23.65 11.29 -5.58
C HIS A 194 -24.07 9.81 -5.54
N GLN A 195 -23.68 9.01 -6.53
CA GLN A 195 -24.01 7.57 -6.54
C GLN A 195 -23.36 6.82 -5.37
N VAL A 196 -22.11 7.13 -5.03
CA VAL A 196 -21.43 6.55 -3.85
C VAL A 196 -22.17 6.89 -2.56
N SER A 197 -22.75 8.08 -2.43
CA SER A 197 -23.55 8.45 -1.26
C SER A 197 -24.88 7.70 -1.15
N LEU A 198 -25.46 7.25 -2.27
CA LEU A 198 -26.71 6.49 -2.30
C LEU A 198 -26.50 5.00 -2.02
N PHE A 199 -25.31 4.47 -2.35
CA PHE A 199 -24.96 3.06 -2.15
C PHE A 199 -23.71 2.93 -1.28
N PRO A 200 -23.78 3.28 0.03
CA PRO A 200 -22.67 3.09 0.93
C PRO A 200 -22.33 1.60 1.04
N ASP A 201 -21.04 1.26 0.96
CA ASP A 201 -20.58 -0.12 1.13
C ASP A 201 -20.83 -0.55 2.59
N PRO A 202 -21.65 -1.59 2.84
CA PRO A 202 -21.95 -2.03 4.20
C PRO A 202 -20.69 -2.40 4.99
N ASN A 203 -19.63 -2.87 4.31
CA ASN A 203 -18.36 -3.18 4.97
C ASN A 203 -17.59 -1.92 5.37
N GLN A 204 -17.70 -0.83 4.60
CA GLN A 204 -17.08 0.44 4.97
C GLN A 204 -17.81 1.06 6.15
N VAL A 205 -19.15 1.05 6.12
CA VAL A 205 -19.97 1.54 7.24
C VAL A 205 -19.66 0.77 8.52
N ALA A 206 -19.60 -0.56 8.46
CA ALA A 206 -19.25 -1.39 9.62
C ALA A 206 -17.83 -1.12 10.16
N ARG A 207 -16.86 -0.85 9.28
CA ARG A 207 -15.50 -0.48 9.68
C ARG A 207 -15.45 0.89 10.35
N GLU A 208 -16.11 1.88 9.77
CA GLU A 208 -16.18 3.23 10.33
C GLU A 208 -16.90 3.24 11.69
N GLU A 209 -17.98 2.46 11.83
CA GLU A 209 -18.69 2.28 13.09
C GLU A 209 -17.78 1.63 14.14
N GLN A 210 -17.08 0.56 13.78
CA GLN A 210 -16.12 -0.10 14.67
C GLN A 210 -14.97 0.83 15.09
N GLU A 211 -14.48 1.69 14.18
CA GLU A 211 -13.47 2.69 14.50
C GLU A 211 -14.00 3.77 15.44
N ARG A 212 -15.24 4.23 15.23
CA ARG A 212 -15.92 5.18 16.13
C ARG A 212 -16.14 4.59 17.51
N GLU A 213 -16.58 3.34 17.60
CA GLU A 213 -16.72 2.63 18.87
C GLU A 213 -15.38 2.53 19.61
N ARG A 214 -14.30 2.16 18.91
CA ARG A 214 -12.96 2.10 19.51
C ARG A 214 -12.47 3.48 19.96
N ALA A 215 -12.71 4.52 19.17
CA ALA A 215 -12.37 5.88 19.54
C ALA A 215 -13.14 6.34 20.78
N TYR A 216 -14.44 6.04 20.84
CA TYR A 216 -15.29 6.34 21.98
C TYR A 216 -14.86 5.57 23.24
N GLN A 217 -14.52 4.28 23.11
CA GLN A 217 -13.98 3.48 24.20
C GLN A 217 -12.67 4.08 24.74
N ARG A 218 -11.75 4.50 23.86
CA ARG A 218 -10.52 5.18 24.28
C ARG A 218 -10.78 6.48 25.04
N LEU A 219 -11.77 7.26 24.61
CA LEU A 219 -12.17 8.48 25.33
C LEU A 219 -12.74 8.16 26.72
N LEU A 220 -13.59 7.14 26.83
CA LEU A 220 -14.13 6.70 28.11
C LEU A 220 -13.05 6.15 29.05
N GLU A 221 -12.08 5.42 28.54
CA GLU A 221 -10.93 4.93 29.32
C GLU A 221 -10.04 6.08 29.79
N ALA A 222 -9.78 7.06 28.92
CA ALA A 222 -9.03 8.26 29.28
C ALA A 222 -9.73 9.07 30.36
N ALA A 223 -11.06 9.25 30.25
CA ALA A 223 -11.87 9.94 31.26
C ALA A 223 -11.85 9.21 32.62
N ARG A 224 -12.06 7.89 32.63
CA ARG A 224 -11.96 7.07 33.86
C ARG A 224 -10.57 7.12 34.47
N LYS A 225 -9.51 7.16 33.65
CA LYS A 225 -8.14 7.30 34.14
C LYS A 225 -7.93 8.66 34.81
N GLN A 226 -8.43 9.75 34.22
CA GLN A 226 -8.36 11.08 34.82
C GLN A 226 -9.12 11.16 36.16
N GLU A 227 -10.33 10.62 36.22
CA GLU A 227 -11.13 10.57 37.45
C GLU A 227 -10.40 9.79 38.55
N ARG A 228 -9.82 8.62 38.22
CA ARG A 228 -9.02 7.84 39.16
C ARG A 228 -7.80 8.62 39.65
N THR A 229 -7.10 9.32 38.76
CA THR A 229 -5.94 10.14 39.15
C THR A 229 -6.33 11.26 40.11
N GLN A 230 -7.48 11.92 39.88
CA GLN A 230 -8.00 12.93 40.81
C GLN A 230 -8.35 12.33 42.17
N LEU A 231 -9.03 11.19 42.20
CA LEU A 231 -9.37 10.52 43.47
C LEU A 231 -8.12 10.09 44.25
N VAL A 232 -7.09 9.59 43.56
CA VAL A 232 -5.82 9.23 44.19
C VAL A 232 -5.12 10.47 44.74
N SER A 233 -5.07 11.59 43.99
CA SER A 233 -4.44 12.81 44.50
C SER A 233 -5.18 13.36 45.72
N PHE A 234 -6.52 13.38 45.72
CA PHE A 234 -7.30 13.78 46.90
C PHE A 234 -7.06 12.85 48.10
N PHE A 235 -6.92 11.55 47.87
CA PHE A 235 -6.61 10.59 48.93
C PHE A 235 -5.21 10.83 49.51
N GLU A 236 -4.20 11.03 48.65
CA GLU A 236 -2.83 11.32 49.06
C GLU A 236 -2.75 12.63 49.86
N GLU A 237 -3.42 13.70 49.41
CA GLU A 237 -3.50 14.97 50.14
C GLU A 237 -4.13 14.80 51.53
N CYS A 238 -5.30 14.13 51.63
CA CYS A 238 -5.95 13.86 52.91
C CYS A 238 -5.08 12.99 53.83
N TRP A 239 -4.43 11.98 53.26
CA TRP A 239 -3.58 11.04 54.00
C TRP A 239 -2.38 11.77 54.59
N ASP A 240 -1.70 12.60 53.80
CA ASP A 240 -0.55 13.39 54.23
C ASP A 240 -0.96 14.39 55.33
N GLU A 241 -2.11 15.06 55.21
CA GLU A 241 -2.61 15.95 56.27
C GLU A 241 -2.89 15.20 57.58
N MET A 242 -3.55 14.04 57.52
CA MET A 242 -3.78 13.21 58.71
C MET A 242 -2.49 12.74 59.37
N TYR A 243 -1.53 12.26 58.57
CA TYR A 243 -0.25 11.77 59.09
C TYR A 243 0.59 12.90 59.71
N ASN A 244 0.51 14.11 59.15
CA ASN A 244 1.15 15.30 59.69
C ASN A 244 0.50 15.82 60.97
N LEU A 245 -0.80 15.57 61.19
CA LEU A 245 -1.49 15.90 62.44
C LEU A 245 -1.18 14.91 63.57
N GLU A 246 -1.09 13.61 63.28
CA GLU A 246 -0.78 12.58 64.29
C GLU A 246 0.69 12.58 64.73
N SER A 247 1.60 13.12 63.92
CA SER A 247 3.03 13.22 64.27
C SER A 247 3.39 14.40 65.18
N GLY A 248 2.38 15.16 65.66
CA GLY A 248 2.52 16.18 66.68
C GLY A 248 2.58 15.67 68.13
N GLU A 249 2.04 14.48 68.43
CA GLU A 249 2.11 13.87 69.78
C GLU A 249 2.33 12.35 69.73
N THR A 250 3.60 11.93 69.86
CA THR A 250 4.08 10.62 70.34
C THR A 250 3.30 9.36 69.94
N ILE A 251 3.66 8.75 68.79
CA ILE A 251 3.41 7.32 68.55
C ILE A 251 4.53 6.50 69.21
N ILE A 252 4.20 5.85 70.33
CA ILE A 252 5.06 4.83 70.94
C ILE A 252 5.07 3.61 70.02
N VAL A 253 6.20 3.39 69.34
CA VAL A 253 6.45 2.15 68.59
C VAL A 253 6.48 0.98 69.58
N GLY A 254 5.38 0.24 69.65
CA GLY A 254 5.28 -1.01 70.39
C GLY A 254 6.25 -2.04 69.82
N ARG A 255 7.35 -2.26 70.53
CA ARG A 255 8.40 -3.23 70.22
C ARG A 255 7.84 -4.65 70.37
N GLY A 256 7.22 -5.18 69.31
CA GLY A 256 6.85 -6.58 69.18
C GLY A 256 8.09 -7.48 69.07
N LYS A 257 8.78 -7.71 70.19
CA LYS A 257 9.59 -8.91 70.37
C LYS A 257 8.62 -10.09 70.47
N ASN A 258 8.57 -10.95 69.47
CA ASN A 258 8.13 -12.33 69.70
C ASN A 258 9.26 -13.28 69.31
N LYS A 259 9.68 -14.02 70.34
CA LYS A 259 10.34 -15.32 70.27
C LYS A 259 9.48 -16.33 69.53
#